data_AF-A0A357I814-F1
#
_entry.id   AF-A0A357I814-F1
#
_cell.length_a   1.000
_cell.length_b   1.000
_cell.length_c   1.000
_cell.angle_alpha   90.00
_cell.angle_beta   90.00
_cell.angle_gamma   90.00
#
_symmetry.space_group_name_H-M   'P 1'
#
loop_
_entity.id
_entity.type
_entity.pdbx_description
1 polymer ?
#
loop_
_entity_poly.entity_id
_entity_poly.type
_entity_poly.pdbx_seq_one_letter_code
_entity_poly.pdbx_strand_id
1 'polypeptide(L)'
;MPVGEASGSNGLKWIFIVSLVYLLLVAVSMIGSGFKIAAGDQAKELFAFASNPITGLVIGTIATALIQSSSTVTAIIVGLVAGGLPVTIAIPMIMGANIGTTVTNTIVSLGHVRQGDEFRRAFAAATIHDFFNVISVVIFLPL
;
A
#
# COMPACT_ATOMS: atom_id res chain seq x y z
N MET A 1 0.35 34.54 10.60
CA MET A 1 -1.04 34.46 11.09
C MET A 1 -1.21 33.09 11.73
N PRO A 2 -1.63 32.97 12.99
CA PRO A 2 -1.83 31.67 13.61
C PRO A 2 -3.10 31.03 13.02
N VAL A 3 -2.94 29.84 12.44
CA VAL A 3 -4.05 29.02 11.96
C VAL A 3 -4.75 28.48 13.20
N GLY A 4 -6.01 28.88 13.42
CA GLY A 4 -6.76 28.51 14.61
C GLY A 4 -6.89 26.99 14.74
N GLU A 5 -6.35 26.44 15.81
CA GLU A 5 -6.60 25.07 16.22
C GLU A 5 -8.09 24.91 16.51
N ALA A 6 -8.79 24.14 15.67
CA ALA A 6 -10.12 23.68 15.98
C ALA A 6 -10.03 22.80 17.24
N SER A 7 -10.40 23.38 18.39
CA SER A 7 -10.61 22.67 19.66
C SER A 7 -11.84 21.77 19.56
N GLY A 8 -11.79 20.77 18.68
CA GLY A 8 -12.68 19.62 18.77
C GLY A 8 -12.35 18.86 20.05
N SER A 9 -13.35 18.62 20.90
CA SER A 9 -13.19 17.84 22.13
C SER A 9 -12.46 16.53 21.80
N ASN A 10 -11.48 16.14 22.61
CA ASN A 10 -10.67 14.94 22.34
C ASN A 10 -11.55 13.69 22.12
N GLY A 11 -12.72 13.63 22.76
CA GLY A 11 -13.72 12.59 22.53
C GLY A 11 -14.24 12.54 21.09
N LEU A 12 -14.52 13.69 20.44
CA LEU A 12 -14.97 13.73 19.05
C LEU A 12 -13.87 13.24 18.09
N LYS A 13 -12.60 13.56 18.37
CA LYS A 13 -11.45 13.06 17.61
C LYS A 13 -11.33 11.54 17.71
N TRP A 14 -11.48 10.97 18.92
CA TRP A 14 -11.46 9.51 19.11
C TRP A 14 -12.62 8.81 18.41
N ILE A 15 -13.84 9.36 18.49
CA ILE A 15 -15.00 8.83 17.76
C ILE A 15 -14.74 8.85 16.25
N PHE A 16 -14.18 9.94 15.74
CA PHE A 16 -13.83 10.05 14.32
C PHE A 16 -12.80 9.00 13.90
N ILE A 17 -11.72 8.81 14.67
CA ILE A 17 -10.71 7.77 14.39
C ILE A 17 -11.34 6.38 14.38
N VAL A 18 -12.15 6.04 15.38
CA VAL A 18 -12.83 4.74 15.44
C VAL A 18 -13.77 4.55 14.25
N SER A 19 -14.49 5.60 13.84
CA SER A 19 -15.37 5.55 12.67
C SER A 19 -14.60 5.30 11.36
N LEU A 20 -13.41 5.91 11.20
CA LEU A 20 -12.55 5.69 10.04
C LEU A 20 -12.00 4.26 10.00
N VAL A 21 -11.57 3.73 11.15
CA VAL A 21 -11.11 2.35 11.26
C VAL A 21 -12.25 1.39 10.93
N TYR A 22 -13.46 1.62 11.46
CA TYR A 22 -14.62 0.81 11.13
C TYR A 22 -14.93 0.84 9.63
N LEU A 23 -14.92 2.02 9.01
CA LEU A 23 -15.15 2.17 7.57
C LEU A 23 -14.08 1.43 6.74
N LEU A 24 -12.81 1.52 7.14
CA LEU A 24 -11.72 0.77 6.52
C LEU A 24 -11.96 -0.74 6.58
N LEU A 25 -12.33 -1.27 7.76
CA LEU A 25 -12.62 -2.70 7.93
C LEU A 25 -13.81 -3.15 7.08
N VAL A 26 -14.88 -2.35 7.00
CA VAL A 26 -16.03 -2.62 6.13
C VAL A 26 -15.60 -2.67 4.66
N ALA A 27 -14.81 -1.69 4.20
CA ALA A 27 -14.31 -1.67 2.83
C ALA A 27 -13.47 -2.92 2.50
N VAL A 28 -12.56 -3.33 3.39
CA VAL A 28 -11.76 -4.56 3.24
C VAL A 28 -12.66 -5.80 3.18
N SER A 29 -13.67 -5.89 4.04
CA SER A 29 -14.65 -6.98 4.03
C SER A 29 -15.45 -7.03 2.73
N MET A 30 -15.85 -5.87 2.20
CA MET A 30 -16.55 -5.77 0.93
C MET A 30 -15.67 -6.26 -0.22
N ILE A 31 -14.40 -5.87 -0.26
CA ILE A 31 -13.44 -6.34 -1.26
C ILE A 31 -13.27 -7.86 -1.20
N GLY A 32 -13.11 -8.43 0.00
CA GLY A 32 -12.98 -9.89 0.16
C GLY A 32 -14.22 -10.64 -0.33
N SER A 33 -15.42 -10.14 0.01
CA SER A 33 -16.68 -10.74 -0.46
C SER A 33 -16.89 -10.60 -1.97
N GLY A 34 -16.62 -9.42 -2.54
CA GLY A 34 -16.72 -9.17 -3.98
C GLY A 34 -15.71 -9.99 -4.77
N PHE A 35 -14.49 -10.12 -4.26
CA PHE A 35 -13.46 -10.98 -4.84
C PHE A 35 -13.90 -12.44 -4.84
N LYS A 36 -14.42 -12.95 -3.72
CA LYS A 36 -14.91 -14.33 -3.62
C LYS A 36 -16.04 -14.61 -4.62
N ILE A 37 -16.93 -13.64 -4.83
CA ILE A 37 -18.01 -13.73 -5.83
C ILE A 37 -17.45 -13.68 -7.26
N ALA A 38 -16.51 -12.77 -7.54
CA ALA A 38 -15.96 -12.56 -8.87
C ALA A 38 -15.03 -13.71 -9.31
N ALA A 39 -14.22 -14.24 -8.40
CA ALA A 39 -13.27 -15.31 -8.68
C ALA A 39 -13.91 -16.71 -8.58
N GLY A 40 -14.98 -16.86 -7.80
CA GLY A 40 -15.70 -18.13 -7.63
C GLY A 40 -14.77 -19.31 -7.30
N ASP A 41 -15.04 -20.47 -7.90
CA ASP A 41 -14.17 -21.65 -7.79
C ASP A 41 -12.91 -21.58 -8.67
N GLN A 42 -12.83 -20.58 -9.57
CA GLN A 42 -11.74 -20.40 -10.52
C GLN A 42 -10.58 -19.56 -9.99
N ALA A 43 -10.62 -19.12 -8.73
CA ALA A 43 -9.54 -18.30 -8.12
C ALA A 43 -8.14 -18.92 -8.29
N LYS A 44 -8.05 -20.26 -8.25
CA LYS A 44 -6.79 -20.99 -8.49
C LYS A 44 -6.27 -20.87 -9.93
N GLU A 45 -7.14 -20.93 -10.93
CA GLU A 45 -6.76 -20.77 -12.34
C GLU A 45 -6.46 -19.31 -12.67
N LEU A 46 -7.26 -18.39 -12.12
CA LEU A 46 -7.08 -16.96 -12.31
C LEU A 46 -5.71 -16.49 -11.82
N PHE A 47 -5.14 -17.10 -10.77
CA PHE A 47 -3.81 -16.73 -10.28
C PHE A 47 -2.68 -17.68 -10.72
N ALA A 48 -2.95 -18.63 -11.62
CA ALA A 48 -1.90 -19.49 -12.17
C ALA A 48 -0.82 -18.66 -12.89
N PHE A 49 -1.18 -17.51 -13.48
CA PHE A 49 -0.21 -16.57 -14.10
C PHE A 49 0.64 -15.80 -13.06
N ALA A 50 0.15 -15.67 -11.83
CA ALA A 50 0.84 -15.03 -10.71
C ALA A 50 1.69 -16.00 -9.90
N SER A 51 1.91 -17.22 -10.42
CA SER A 51 2.83 -18.22 -9.87
C SER A 51 4.29 -17.75 -9.83
N ASN A 52 4.66 -16.78 -10.67
CA ASN A 52 5.98 -16.15 -10.60
C ASN A 52 5.96 -15.00 -9.56
N PRO A 53 6.80 -15.06 -8.50
CA PRO A 53 6.91 -13.99 -7.49
C PRO A 53 7.17 -12.60 -8.09
N ILE A 54 7.90 -12.52 -9.21
CA ILE A 54 8.18 -11.25 -9.91
C ILE A 54 6.88 -10.61 -10.42
N THR A 55 5.93 -11.41 -10.93
CA THR A 55 4.64 -10.90 -11.39
C THR A 55 3.85 -10.30 -10.24
N GLY A 56 3.83 -10.97 -9.08
CA GLY A 56 3.22 -10.42 -7.87
C GLY A 56 3.86 -9.10 -7.43
N LEU A 57 5.20 -9.03 -7.43
CA LEU A 57 5.94 -7.80 -7.13
C LEU A 57 5.55 -6.64 -8.05
N VAL A 58 5.48 -6.87 -9.36
CA VAL A 58 5.10 -5.85 -10.34
C VAL A 58 3.65 -5.39 -10.13
N ILE A 59 2.72 -6.31 -9.88
CA ILE A 59 1.32 -5.98 -9.61
C ILE A 59 1.21 -5.07 -8.38
N GLY A 60 1.88 -5.42 -7.28
CA GLY A 60 1.88 -4.61 -6.06
C GLY A 60 2.49 -3.22 -6.25
N THR A 61 3.58 -3.15 -7.02
CA THR A 61 4.28 -1.91 -7.33
C THR A 61 3.40 -0.97 -8.16
N ILE A 62 2.79 -1.48 -9.24
CA ILE A 62 1.89 -0.71 -10.10
C ILE A 62 0.63 -0.29 -9.35
N ALA A 63 0.01 -1.21 -8.61
CA ALA A 63 -1.17 -0.91 -7.80
C ALA A 63 -0.88 0.23 -6.81
N THR A 64 0.30 0.23 -6.18
CA THR A 64 0.70 1.32 -5.28
C THR A 64 1.06 2.59 -6.00
N ALA A 65 1.72 2.53 -7.16
CA ALA A 65 1.99 3.73 -7.94
C ALA A 65 0.68 4.43 -8.37
N LEU A 66 -0.36 3.67 -8.70
CA LEU A 66 -1.69 4.17 -9.08
C LEU A 66 -2.49 4.70 -7.89
N ILE A 67 -2.54 3.93 -6.78
CA ILE A 67 -3.30 4.29 -5.58
C ILE A 67 -2.54 5.29 -4.69
N GLN A 68 -1.23 5.43 -4.89
CA GLN A 68 -0.28 6.28 -4.15
C GLN A 68 -0.21 5.99 -2.64
N SER A 69 -0.83 4.91 -2.18
CA SER A 69 -0.85 4.49 -0.78
C SER A 69 -0.63 2.99 -0.67
N SER A 70 0.58 2.61 -0.26
CA SER A 70 0.93 1.21 0.00
C SER A 70 0.12 0.60 1.15
N SER A 71 -0.26 1.41 2.14
CA SER A 71 -1.14 0.97 3.24
C SER A 71 -2.53 0.58 2.73
N THR A 72 -3.09 1.36 1.80
CA THR A 72 -4.37 1.05 1.15
C THR A 72 -4.24 -0.21 0.31
N VAL A 73 -3.19 -0.33 -0.51
CA VAL A 73 -2.96 -1.51 -1.36
C VAL A 73 -2.76 -2.77 -0.52
N THR A 74 -2.02 -2.67 0.57
CA THR A 74 -1.83 -3.79 1.51
C THR A 74 -3.15 -4.23 2.14
N ALA A 75 -4.00 -3.29 2.56
CA ALA A 75 -5.33 -3.60 3.10
C ALA A 75 -6.23 -4.30 2.06
N ILE A 76 -6.16 -3.88 0.79
CA ILE A 76 -6.83 -4.55 -0.33
C ILE A 76 -6.30 -5.97 -0.49
N ILE A 77 -4.99 -6.17 -0.55
CA ILE A 77 -4.36 -7.51 -0.69
C ILE A 77 -4.77 -8.42 0.47
N VAL A 78 -4.79 -7.93 1.71
CA VAL A 78 -5.27 -8.68 2.88
C VAL A 78 -6.75 -9.07 2.73
N GLY A 79 -7.59 -8.17 2.20
CA GLY A 79 -8.98 -8.47 1.86
C GLY A 79 -9.10 -9.57 0.80
N LEU A 80 -8.24 -9.56 -0.23
CA LEU A 80 -8.19 -10.61 -1.24
C LEU A 80 -7.76 -11.96 -0.65
N VAL A 81 -6.79 -11.98 0.28
CA VAL A 81 -6.39 -13.20 1.01
C VAL A 81 -7.56 -13.75 1.82
N ALA A 82 -8.33 -12.90 2.50
CA ALA A 82 -9.56 -13.32 3.17
C ALA A 82 -10.62 -13.88 2.21
N GLY A 83 -10.60 -13.44 0.94
CA GLY A 83 -11.43 -13.95 -0.14
C GLY A 83 -10.92 -15.24 -0.82
N GLY A 84 -9.72 -15.72 -0.50
CA GLY A 84 -9.15 -16.96 -1.04
C GLY A 84 -7.89 -16.82 -1.90
N LEU A 85 -7.33 -15.61 -2.03
CA LEU A 85 -6.02 -15.41 -2.67
C LEU A 85 -4.91 -16.15 -1.89
N PRO A 86 -4.08 -16.98 -2.56
CA PRO A 86 -2.97 -17.65 -1.90
C PRO A 86 -1.96 -16.68 -1.29
N VAL A 87 -1.56 -16.93 -0.04
CA VAL A 87 -0.56 -16.11 0.67
C VAL A 87 0.79 -16.08 -0.06
N THR A 88 1.14 -17.16 -0.76
CA THR A 88 2.36 -17.25 -1.58
C THR A 88 2.41 -16.21 -2.70
N ILE A 89 1.25 -15.76 -3.18
CA ILE A 89 1.13 -14.71 -4.21
C ILE A 89 0.96 -13.35 -3.55
N ALA A 90 0.29 -13.30 -2.39
CA ALA A 90 0.11 -12.08 -1.61
C ALA A 90 1.43 -11.49 -1.07
N ILE A 91 2.38 -12.34 -0.65
CA ILE A 91 3.67 -11.88 -0.10
C ILE A 91 4.45 -11.03 -1.12
N PRO A 92 4.73 -11.52 -2.35
CA PRO A 92 5.38 -10.69 -3.37
C PRO A 92 4.59 -9.43 -3.73
N MET A 93 3.24 -9.48 -3.73
CA MET A 93 2.42 -8.28 -3.95
C MET A 93 2.56 -7.23 -2.86
N ILE A 94 2.62 -7.62 -1.58
CA ILE A 94 2.85 -6.68 -0.46
C ILE A 94 4.26 -6.09 -0.55
N MET A 95 5.26 -6.90 -0.90
CA MET A 95 6.62 -6.42 -1.13
C MET A 95 6.67 -5.41 -2.28
N GLY A 96 5.92 -5.67 -3.35
CA GLY A 96 5.75 -4.74 -4.46
C GLY A 96 5.07 -3.44 -4.04
N ALA A 97 4.05 -3.53 -3.18
CA ALA A 97 3.37 -2.35 -2.65
C ALA A 97 4.33 -1.43 -1.88
N ASN A 98 5.25 -2.01 -1.10
CA ASN A 98 6.28 -1.25 -0.41
C ASN A 98 7.26 -0.58 -1.39
N ILE A 99 7.65 -1.25 -2.49
CA ILE A 99 8.43 -0.63 -3.56
C ILE A 99 7.64 0.49 -4.25
N GLY A 100 6.35 0.35 -4.52
CA GLY A 100 5.59 1.40 -5.21
C GLY A 100 5.58 2.74 -4.48
N THR A 101 5.74 2.75 -3.15
CA THR A 101 5.87 3.98 -2.36
C THR A 101 7.14 4.77 -2.73
N THR A 102 8.22 4.07 -3.11
CA THR A 102 9.49 4.71 -3.51
C THR A 102 9.34 5.48 -4.82
N VAL A 103 8.57 4.93 -5.75
CA VAL A 103 8.20 5.60 -7.02
C VAL A 103 7.42 6.88 -6.74
N THR A 104 6.41 6.82 -5.86
CA THR A 104 5.62 8.00 -5.49
C THR A 104 6.47 9.05 -4.78
N ASN A 105 7.28 8.66 -3.80
CA ASN A 105 8.17 9.56 -3.06
C ASN A 105 9.18 10.24 -3.99
N THR A 106 9.74 9.50 -4.94
CA THR A 106 10.66 10.06 -5.95
C THR A 106 9.96 11.13 -6.79
N ILE A 107 8.76 10.86 -7.31
CA ILE A 107 7.97 11.83 -8.09
C ILE A 107 7.65 13.08 -7.26
N VAL A 108 7.20 12.92 -6.01
CA VAL A 108 6.88 14.04 -5.11
C VAL A 108 8.11 14.87 -4.78
N SER A 109 9.26 14.22 -4.54
CA SER A 109 10.53 14.90 -4.26
C SER A 109 10.99 15.76 -5.44
N LEU A 110 10.89 15.25 -6.67
CA LEU A 110 11.20 15.99 -7.90
C LEU A 110 10.31 17.24 -8.06
N GLY A 111 9.06 17.20 -7.58
CA GLY A 111 8.18 18.37 -7.55
C GLY A 111 8.68 19.52 -6.67
N HIS A 112 9.47 19.22 -5.63
CA HIS A 112 10.00 20.20 -4.68
C HIS A 112 11.41 20.71 -5.03
N VAL A 113 11.93 20.38 -6.21
CA VAL A 113 13.31 20.69 -6.64
C VAL A 113 13.66 22.19 -6.61
N ARG A 114 12.65 23.07 -6.56
CA ARG A 114 12.81 24.54 -6.50
C ARG A 114 13.04 25.11 -5.09
N GLN A 115 12.89 24.31 -4.03
CA GLN A 115 13.11 24.72 -2.63
C GLN A 115 14.29 23.94 -2.03
N GLY A 116 15.48 24.54 -2.03
CA GLY A 116 16.74 23.84 -1.74
C GLY A 116 16.81 23.11 -0.40
N ASP A 117 16.41 23.75 0.70
CA ASP A 117 16.51 23.16 2.05
C ASP A 117 15.44 22.08 2.33
N GLU A 118 14.23 22.30 1.82
CA GLU A 118 13.09 21.40 2.00
C GLU A 118 13.22 20.16 1.11
N PHE A 119 13.70 20.34 -0.13
CA PHE A 119 14.09 19.26 -1.02
C PHE A 119 15.17 18.36 -0.41
N ARG A 120 16.22 18.94 0.18
CA ARG A 120 17.32 18.15 0.76
C ARG A 120 16.86 17.24 1.89
N ARG A 121 15.92 17.72 2.74
CA ARG A 121 15.34 16.94 3.84
C ARG A 121 14.36 15.88 3.33
N ALA A 122 13.45 16.25 2.43
CA ALA A 122 12.46 15.33 1.86
C ALA A 122 13.13 14.23 1.03
N PHE A 123 14.13 14.57 0.21
CA PHE A 123 14.88 13.63 -0.62
C PHE A 123 15.72 12.67 0.22
N ALA A 124 16.37 13.16 1.29
CA ALA A 124 17.13 12.29 2.19
C ALA A 124 16.21 11.28 2.92
N ALA A 125 15.06 11.73 3.40
CA ALA A 125 14.07 10.86 4.04
C ALA A 125 13.50 9.81 3.06
N ALA A 126 13.15 10.23 1.84
CA ALA A 126 12.71 9.33 0.78
C ALA A 126 13.78 8.28 0.44
N THR A 127 15.03 8.71 0.23
CA THR A 127 16.15 7.83 -0.13
C THR A 127 16.36 6.72 0.90
N ILE A 128 16.36 7.04 2.20
CA ILE A 128 16.55 6.03 3.26
C ILE A 128 15.41 4.99 3.24
N HIS A 129 14.16 5.46 3.09
CA HIS A 129 13.00 4.59 2.97
C HIS A 129 13.10 3.68 1.73
N ASP A 130 13.56 4.24 0.62
CA ASP A 130 13.67 3.55 -0.66
C ASP A 130 14.73 2.45 -0.62
N PHE A 131 15.91 2.74 -0.04
CA PHE A 131 16.96 1.73 0.15
C PHE A 131 16.53 0.61 1.08
N PHE A 132 15.84 0.91 2.18
CA PHE A 132 15.32 -0.13 3.08
C PHE A 132 14.32 -1.06 2.39
N ASN A 133 13.38 -0.51 1.62
CA ASN A 133 12.38 -1.30 0.89
C ASN A 133 13.03 -2.14 -0.22
N VAL A 134 13.97 -1.58 -0.98
CA VAL A 134 14.67 -2.31 -2.06
C VAL A 134 15.53 -3.44 -1.49
N ILE A 135 16.29 -3.20 -0.42
CA ILE A 135 17.10 -4.26 0.24
C ILE A 135 16.19 -5.36 0.79
N SER A 136 15.08 -4.99 1.43
CA SER A 136 14.10 -5.96 1.92
C SER A 136 13.58 -6.84 0.78
N VAL A 137 13.30 -6.26 -0.38
CA VAL A 137 12.88 -7.05 -1.54
C VAL A 137 13.99 -7.95 -2.06
N VAL A 138 15.22 -7.44 -2.23
CA VAL A 138 16.34 -8.25 -2.72
C VAL A 138 16.63 -9.45 -1.81
N ILE A 139 16.46 -9.30 -0.49
CA ILE A 139 16.72 -10.37 0.49
C ILE A 139 15.55 -11.36 0.59
N PHE A 140 14.30 -10.88 0.59
CA PHE A 140 13.11 -11.71 0.88
C PHE A 140 12.34 -12.19 -0.36
N LEU A 141 12.57 -11.62 -1.55
CA LEU A 141 11.97 -12.10 -2.80
C LEU A 141 12.51 -13.47 -3.27
N PRO A 142 13.77 -13.90 -3.02
CA PRO A 142 14.23 -15.24 -3.39
C PRO A 142 13.63 -16.39 -2.53
N LEU A 143 12.48 -16.16 -1.90
CA LEU A 143 11.69 -17.15 -1.17
C LEU A 143 10.74 -17.91 -2.10
#